data_AF-A0A7L2E3J4-F1
#
_entry.id   AF-A0A7L2E3J4-F1
#
_cell.length_a   1.000
_cell.length_b   1.000
_cell.length_c   1.000
_cell.angle_alpha   90.00
_cell.angle_beta   90.00
_cell.angle_gamma   90.00
#
_symmetry.space_group_name_H-M   'P 1'
#
loop_
_entity.id
_entity.type
_entity.pdbx_description
1 polymer ?
#
loop_
_entity_poly.entity_id
_entity_poly.type
_entity_poly.pdbx_seq_one_letter_code
_entity_poly.pdbx_strand_id
1 'polypeptide(L)'
;CSFLPKFSIHIETKYEDNKGSNDSIFDKEAKDLEREVCFIDIASDEIPERYYKESEDPKYFKSQKTGRGQLKEGWRETHQPIMCSYKLVTVKFEVWGLQTRVEQFVHKVVRDILLIGHRQAFAWVDEWYDMTMDEVREFERATQEATNKKIGIFPPAISISNISMPSSTRSAPSSAPSTPLSTDAPDFLTVPKDRPRKKSAPETLTLPDPSK
;
A
#
# COMPACT_ATOMS: atom_id res chain seq x y z
N CYS A 1 8.74 -13.24 0.14
CA CYS A 1 8.81 -14.03 -1.11
C CYS A 1 10.02 -14.95 -0.99
N SER A 2 9.84 -16.27 -1.06
CA SER A 2 10.89 -17.28 -0.81
C SER A 2 11.99 -17.37 -1.89
N PHE A 3 11.88 -16.59 -2.97
CA PHE A 3 12.83 -16.58 -4.10
C PHE A 3 13.62 -15.28 -4.27
N LEU A 4 13.35 -14.25 -3.45
CA LEU A 4 14.12 -13.00 -3.46
C LEU A 4 15.11 -13.01 -2.28
N PRO A 5 16.39 -12.64 -2.49
CA PRO A 5 17.26 -12.20 -1.39
C PRO A 5 16.53 -11.17 -0.53
N LYS A 6 16.87 -11.10 0.75
CA LYS A 6 16.14 -10.37 1.80
C LYS A 6 15.59 -9.02 1.30
N PHE A 7 14.28 -9.01 1.01
CA PHE A 7 13.51 -7.80 0.77
C PHE A 7 12.67 -7.51 2.00
N SER A 8 12.79 -6.32 2.57
CA SER A 8 11.91 -5.89 3.66
C SER A 8 11.55 -4.42 3.54
N ILE A 9 10.31 -4.11 3.85
CA ILE A 9 9.84 -2.76 4.12
C ILE A 9 9.41 -2.76 5.58
N HIS A 10 9.98 -1.85 6.36
CA HIS A 10 9.58 -1.61 7.75
C HIS A 10 9.11 -0.16 7.87
N ILE A 11 7.93 0.05 8.45
CA ILE A 11 7.36 1.37 8.65
C ILE A 11 7.01 1.50 10.13
N GLU A 12 7.70 2.38 10.84
CA GLU A 12 7.33 2.79 12.18
C GLU A 12 6.57 4.11 12.11
N THR A 13 5.45 4.21 12.83
CA THR A 13 4.62 5.43 12.83
C THR A 13 4.47 5.98 14.23
N LYS A 14 4.68 7.29 14.38
CA LYS A 14 4.39 8.06 15.59
C LYS A 14 3.46 9.22 15.24
N TYR A 15 2.67 9.67 16.21
CA TYR A 15 1.68 10.72 16.04
C TYR A 15 1.89 11.81 17.09
N GLU A 16 1.84 13.07 16.67
CA GLU A 16 1.87 14.22 17.59
C GLU A 16 0.90 15.31 17.12
N ASP A 17 0.31 16.05 18.06
CA ASP A 17 -0.59 17.17 17.79
C ASP A 17 0.21 18.44 17.45
N ASN A 18 0.97 18.37 16.36
CA ASN A 18 1.77 19.46 15.83
C ASN A 18 1.75 19.48 14.29
N LYS A 19 2.53 20.39 13.70
CA LYS A 19 2.57 20.65 12.25
C LYS A 19 3.76 19.97 11.55
N GLY A 20 4.31 18.89 12.12
CA GLY A 20 5.52 18.26 11.58
C GLY A 20 6.81 18.93 12.05
N SER A 21 6.81 19.53 13.24
CA SER A 21 7.90 20.34 13.78
C SER A 21 8.88 19.59 14.69
N ASN A 22 8.76 18.26 14.84
CA ASN A 22 9.62 17.46 15.69
C ASN A 22 10.63 16.64 14.86
N ASP A 23 11.82 17.21 14.65
CA ASP A 23 12.90 16.55 13.90
C ASP A 23 13.53 15.36 14.64
N SER A 24 13.34 15.29 15.96
CA SER A 24 13.96 14.30 16.86
C SER A 24 13.08 13.10 17.20
N ILE A 25 11.89 13.00 16.61
CA ILE A 25 10.88 11.99 16.99
C ILE A 25 11.36 10.54 16.84
N PHE A 26 12.35 10.29 15.97
CA PHE A 26 12.95 8.98 15.72
C PHE A 26 14.43 8.88 16.11
N ASP A 27 14.95 9.80 16.92
CA ASP A 27 16.36 9.80 17.30
C ASP A 27 16.77 8.59 18.13
N LYS A 28 15.82 7.85 18.73
CA LYS A 28 16.15 6.60 19.44
C LYS A 28 16.32 5.43 18.47
N GLU A 29 15.56 5.43 17.38
CA GLU A 29 15.47 4.33 16.43
C GLU A 29 16.46 4.47 15.26
N ALA A 30 16.82 5.70 14.90
CA ALA A 30 17.60 6.00 13.69
C ALA A 30 18.70 7.06 13.87
N LYS A 31 19.20 7.27 15.11
CA LYS A 31 20.17 8.34 15.43
C LYS A 31 21.36 8.46 14.48
N ASP A 32 21.94 7.31 14.15
CA ASP A 32 23.21 7.20 13.41
C ASP A 32 23.00 6.77 11.95
N LEU A 33 21.77 6.88 11.45
CA LEU A 33 21.41 6.58 10.07
C LEU A 33 21.20 7.87 9.29
N GLU A 34 21.76 7.93 8.08
CA GLU A 34 21.41 8.99 7.14
C GLU A 34 19.92 8.85 6.76
N ARG A 35 19.18 9.95 6.87
CA ARG A 35 17.74 10.00 6.62
C ARG A 35 17.39 11.19 5.75
N GLU A 36 16.51 10.96 4.80
CA GLU A 36 15.86 12.01 4.02
C GLU A 36 14.49 12.31 4.64
N VAL A 37 14.22 13.58 4.90
CA VAL A 37 12.92 14.04 5.40
C VAL A 37 12.07 14.47 4.21
N CYS A 38 10.96 13.78 3.99
CA CYS A 38 9.98 14.10 2.94
C CYS A 38 8.66 14.55 3.57
N PHE A 39 8.34 15.84 3.46
CA PHE A 39 7.02 16.35 3.82
C PHE A 39 5.99 15.98 2.75
N ILE A 40 4.85 15.46 3.19
CA ILE A 40 3.69 15.18 2.33
C ILE A 40 2.63 16.25 2.57
N ASP A 41 2.26 17.00 1.54
CA ASP A 41 1.14 17.94 1.58
C ASP A 41 -0.07 17.37 0.84
N ILE A 42 -1.09 16.94 1.60
CA ILE A 42 -2.30 16.36 1.03
C ILE A 42 -3.08 17.33 0.14
N ALA A 43 -2.90 18.64 0.29
CA ALA A 43 -3.54 19.62 -0.60
C ALA A 43 -2.67 19.86 -1.83
N SER A 44 -1.38 20.14 -1.64
CA SER A 44 -0.53 20.73 -2.68
C SER A 44 0.22 19.71 -3.54
N ASP A 45 0.59 18.56 -3.00
CA ASP A 45 1.39 17.57 -3.72
C ASP A 45 0.60 16.93 -4.86
N GLU A 46 1.26 16.73 -5.99
CA GLU A 46 0.68 16.06 -7.14
C GLU A 46 0.54 14.55 -6.91
N ILE A 47 -0.58 13.99 -7.37
CA ILE A 47 -0.79 12.55 -7.47
C ILE A 47 -0.87 12.14 -8.94
N PRO A 48 -0.54 10.89 -9.29
CA PRO A 48 -0.70 10.41 -10.66
C PRO A 48 -2.17 10.56 -11.10
N GLU A 49 -2.40 11.16 -12.28
CA GLU A 49 -3.72 11.48 -12.82
C GLU A 49 -4.72 10.30 -12.77
N ARG A 50 -4.24 9.07 -13.01
CA ARG A 50 -5.07 7.85 -12.95
C ARG A 50 -5.73 7.59 -11.58
N TYR A 51 -5.23 8.20 -10.51
CA TYR A 51 -5.77 8.11 -9.16
C TYR A 51 -6.51 9.39 -8.74
N TYR A 52 -6.46 10.45 -9.54
CA TYR A 52 -7.14 11.69 -9.22
C TYR A 52 -8.65 11.52 -9.31
N LYS A 53 -9.34 11.99 -8.27
CA LYS A 53 -10.78 12.20 -8.26
C LYS A 53 -11.05 13.52 -7.55
N GLU A 54 -11.85 14.38 -8.18
CA GLU A 54 -12.20 15.68 -7.61
C GLU A 54 -12.90 15.55 -6.25
N SER A 55 -13.72 14.51 -6.07
CA SER A 55 -14.38 14.20 -4.78
C SER A 55 -13.41 13.83 -3.66
N GLU A 56 -12.18 13.42 -4.00
CA GLU A 56 -11.11 13.05 -3.05
C GLU A 56 -10.04 14.16 -2.96
N ASP A 57 -10.27 15.34 -3.56
CA ASP A 57 -9.34 16.46 -3.52
C ASP A 57 -9.60 17.38 -2.32
N PRO A 58 -8.67 17.47 -1.33
CA PRO A 58 -8.82 18.35 -0.19
C PRO A 58 -8.93 19.84 -0.55
N LYS A 59 -8.50 20.27 -1.74
CA LYS A 59 -8.69 21.65 -2.23
C LYS A 59 -10.15 21.97 -2.51
N TYR A 60 -10.96 20.97 -2.83
CA TYR A 60 -12.37 21.15 -3.21
C TYR A 60 -13.34 20.55 -2.20
N PHE A 61 -12.90 19.57 -1.42
CA PHE A 61 -13.71 18.94 -0.39
C PHE A 61 -13.92 19.85 0.84
N LYS A 62 -15.16 19.89 1.32
CA LYS A 62 -15.53 20.47 2.62
C LYS A 62 -16.50 19.51 3.33
N SER A 63 -16.13 19.12 4.53
CA SER A 63 -16.93 18.25 5.39
C SER A 63 -18.21 18.95 5.82
N GLN A 64 -19.34 18.26 5.67
CA GLN A 64 -20.64 18.72 6.17
C GLN A 64 -20.79 18.49 7.67
N LYS A 65 -20.14 17.45 8.21
CA LYS A 65 -20.23 17.12 9.65
C LYS A 65 -19.34 18.00 10.52
N THR A 66 -18.12 18.25 10.06
CA THR A 66 -17.08 18.96 10.85
C THR A 66 -16.83 20.39 10.37
N GLY A 67 -17.31 20.75 9.18
CA GLY A 67 -17.03 22.04 8.55
C GLY A 67 -15.59 22.21 8.06
N ARG A 68 -14.72 21.21 8.22
CA ARG A 68 -13.30 21.25 7.82
C ARG A 68 -13.14 21.23 6.30
N GLY A 69 -12.08 21.87 5.82
CA GLY A 69 -11.86 22.13 4.41
C GLY A 69 -12.68 23.33 3.91
N GLN A 70 -12.43 23.84 2.72
CA GLN A 70 -11.41 23.43 1.74
C GLN A 70 -9.99 23.81 2.18
N LEU A 71 -9.01 22.96 1.88
CA LEU A 71 -7.61 23.22 2.21
C LEU A 71 -6.95 24.10 1.14
N LYS A 72 -6.56 25.31 1.52
CA LYS A 72 -5.84 26.27 0.66
C LYS A 72 -4.34 26.23 0.91
N GLU A 73 -3.56 26.92 0.08
CA GLU A 73 -2.14 27.13 0.36
C GLU A 73 -1.94 27.72 1.77
N GLY A 74 -0.98 27.18 2.52
CA GLY A 74 -0.76 27.54 3.93
C GLY A 74 -1.82 27.00 4.91
N TRP A 75 -2.66 26.04 4.53
CA TRP A 75 -3.71 25.48 5.40
C TRP A 75 -3.18 24.98 6.75
N ARG A 76 -1.95 24.46 6.78
CA ARG A 76 -1.28 23.97 8.01
C ARG A 76 -1.21 25.05 9.09
N GLU A 77 -1.14 26.32 8.73
CA GLU A 77 -1.07 27.42 9.70
C GLU A 77 -2.42 27.90 10.19
N THR A 78 -3.49 27.64 9.43
CA THR A 78 -4.81 28.23 9.64
C THR A 78 -5.86 27.25 10.15
N HIS A 79 -5.63 25.94 10.01
CA HIS A 79 -6.61 24.91 10.36
C HIS A 79 -6.29 24.25 11.70
N GLN A 80 -7.34 24.04 12.49
CA GLN A 80 -7.31 23.29 13.74
C GLN A 80 -8.56 22.37 13.83
N PRO A 81 -8.49 21.22 14.53
CA PRO A 81 -7.27 20.63 15.08
C PRO A 81 -6.31 20.15 13.99
N ILE A 82 -5.02 20.01 14.31
CA ILE A 82 -3.99 19.45 13.43
C ILE A 82 -3.12 18.45 14.18
N MET A 83 -2.74 17.38 13.47
CA MET A 83 -1.79 16.37 13.94
C MET A 83 -0.84 16.01 12.79
N CYS A 84 0.32 15.48 13.14
CA CYS A 84 1.29 14.97 12.19
C CYS A 84 1.52 13.48 12.43
N SER A 85 1.44 12.68 11.35
CA SER A 85 1.88 11.29 11.34
C SER A 85 3.31 11.24 10.83
N TYR A 86 4.26 10.96 11.72
CA TYR A 86 5.65 10.77 11.38
C TYR A 86 5.87 9.31 11.03
N LYS A 87 6.35 9.02 9.81
CA LYS A 87 6.55 7.66 9.30
C LYS A 87 8.02 7.44 8.97
N LEU A 88 8.70 6.66 9.79
CA LEU A 88 10.06 6.20 9.51
C LEU A 88 9.97 4.95 8.63
N VAL A 89 10.36 5.11 7.36
CA VAL A 89 10.32 4.05 6.36
C VAL A 89 11.73 3.53 6.15
N THR A 90 11.93 2.23 6.33
CA THR A 90 13.19 1.53 6.07
C THR A 90 12.96 0.46 5.02
N VAL A 91 13.62 0.58 3.88
CA VAL A 91 13.60 -0.44 2.81
C VAL A 91 14.95 -1.11 2.76
N LYS A 92 14.96 -2.44 2.65
CA LYS A 92 16.17 -3.24 2.42
C LYS A 92 15.96 -4.14 1.21
N PHE A 93 16.89 -4.10 0.27
CA PHE A 93 16.91 -4.98 -0.91
C PHE A 93 18.33 -5.41 -1.25
N GLU A 94 18.74 -6.58 -0.73
CA GLU A 94 20.11 -7.09 -0.83
C GLU A 94 20.39 -7.81 -2.16
N VAL A 95 20.22 -7.11 -3.29
CA VAL A 95 20.51 -7.64 -4.64
C VAL A 95 21.57 -6.80 -5.33
N TRP A 96 22.69 -7.45 -5.67
CA TRP A 96 23.81 -6.79 -6.35
C TRP A 96 23.38 -6.14 -7.66
N GLY A 97 23.82 -4.89 -7.87
CA GLY A 97 23.51 -4.09 -9.06
C GLY A 97 22.09 -3.51 -9.11
N LEU A 98 21.19 -3.88 -8.20
CA LEU A 98 19.79 -3.42 -8.19
C LEU A 98 19.35 -2.75 -6.89
N GLN A 99 20.08 -2.92 -5.78
CA GLN A 99 19.77 -2.40 -4.45
C GLN A 99 19.22 -0.96 -4.45
N THR A 100 20.06 0.02 -4.77
CA THR A 100 19.70 1.45 -4.68
C THR A 100 18.49 1.79 -5.54
N ARG A 101 18.44 1.28 -6.77
CA ARG A 101 17.35 1.57 -7.71
C ARG A 101 16.01 1.05 -7.19
N VAL A 102 16.00 -0.16 -6.64
CA VAL A 102 14.77 -0.78 -6.10
C VAL A 102 14.36 -0.13 -4.78
N GLU A 103 15.30 0.14 -3.88
CA GLU A 103 15.01 0.81 -2.60
C GLU A 103 14.40 2.20 -2.83
N GLN A 104 15.02 3.01 -3.70
CA GLN A 104 14.49 4.34 -4.06
C GLN A 104 13.11 4.25 -4.73
N PHE A 105 12.91 3.28 -5.62
CA PHE A 105 11.61 3.06 -6.24
C PHE A 105 10.53 2.72 -5.20
N VAL A 106 10.83 1.85 -4.24
CA VAL A 106 9.91 1.48 -3.17
C VAL A 106 9.59 2.68 -2.28
N HIS A 107 10.59 3.51 -1.92
CA HIS A 107 10.34 4.75 -1.18
C HIS A 107 9.38 5.69 -1.91
N LYS A 108 9.54 5.86 -3.23
CA LYS A 108 8.61 6.65 -4.05
C LYS A 108 7.20 6.06 -4.02
N VAL A 109 7.06 4.75 -4.17
CA VAL A 109 5.76 4.07 -4.11
C VAL A 109 5.11 4.24 -2.73
N VAL A 110 5.88 4.10 -1.65
CA VAL A 110 5.37 4.32 -0.28
C VAL A 110 4.89 5.77 -0.11
N ARG A 111 5.66 6.76 -0.57
CA ARG A 111 5.26 8.18 -0.57
C ARG A 111 3.93 8.37 -1.29
N ASP A 112 3.78 7.83 -2.50
CA ASP A 112 2.57 7.97 -3.32
C ASP A 112 1.35 7.34 -2.62
N ILE A 113 1.51 6.13 -2.05
CA ILE A 113 0.45 5.45 -1.28
C ILE A 113 0.03 6.28 -0.08
N LEU A 114 1.01 6.83 0.66
CA LEU A 114 0.72 7.67 1.83
C LEU A 114 -0.02 8.94 1.43
N LEU A 115 0.43 9.64 0.38
CA LEU A 115 -0.23 10.85 -0.10
C LEU A 115 -1.69 10.57 -0.51
N ILE A 116 -1.92 9.57 -1.36
CA ILE A 116 -3.26 9.21 -1.84
C ILE A 116 -4.16 8.78 -0.66
N GLY A 117 -3.66 7.91 0.22
CA GLY A 117 -4.42 7.43 1.36
C GLY A 117 -4.83 8.53 2.33
N HIS A 118 -3.97 9.52 2.60
CA HIS A 118 -4.32 10.62 3.50
C HIS A 118 -5.25 11.65 2.84
N ARG A 119 -5.17 11.85 1.52
CA ARG A 119 -6.16 12.62 0.77
C ARG A 119 -7.55 12.01 0.91
N GLN A 120 -7.64 10.69 0.70
CA GLN A 120 -8.87 9.92 0.86
C GLN A 120 -9.39 9.97 2.30
N ALA A 121 -8.54 9.74 3.29
CA ALA A 121 -8.93 9.80 4.70
C ALA A 121 -9.53 11.17 5.08
N PHE A 122 -8.98 12.27 4.55
CA PHE A 122 -9.54 13.60 4.76
C PHE A 122 -10.87 13.80 4.03
N ALA A 123 -10.95 13.41 2.76
CA ALA A 123 -12.16 13.57 1.95
C ALA A 123 -13.33 12.67 2.39
N TRP A 124 -13.04 11.55 3.05
CA TRP A 124 -14.05 10.62 3.57
C TRP A 124 -14.35 10.87 5.06
N VAL A 125 -13.92 11.99 5.63
CA VAL A 125 -14.16 12.31 7.05
C VAL A 125 -15.64 12.23 7.42
N ASP A 126 -16.55 12.63 6.53
CA ASP A 126 -17.98 12.56 6.81
C ASP A 126 -18.50 11.11 6.95
N GLU A 127 -17.79 10.14 6.37
CA GLU A 127 -18.15 8.71 6.44
C GLU A 127 -17.73 8.10 7.78
N TRP A 128 -16.55 8.45 8.29
CA TRP A 128 -15.98 7.78 9.49
C TRP A 128 -16.06 8.60 10.78
N TYR A 129 -16.29 9.92 10.74
CA TYR A 129 -16.17 10.81 11.91
C TYR A 129 -17.04 10.41 13.11
N ASP A 130 -18.26 9.93 12.87
CA ASP A 130 -19.19 9.52 13.94
C ASP A 130 -19.21 8.01 14.18
N MET A 131 -18.34 7.25 13.52
CA MET A 131 -18.33 5.79 13.69
C MET A 131 -17.88 5.42 15.11
N THR A 132 -18.67 4.56 15.73
CA THR A 132 -18.28 3.87 16.95
C THR A 132 -17.24 2.79 16.65
N MET A 133 -16.46 2.39 17.66
CA MET A 133 -15.48 1.30 17.49
C MET A 133 -16.13 -0.03 17.08
N ASP A 134 -17.40 -0.26 17.44
CA ASP A 134 -18.11 -1.47 17.04
C ASP A 134 -18.51 -1.42 15.55
N GLU A 135 -18.93 -0.25 15.04
CA GLU A 135 -19.17 -0.05 13.62
C GLU A 135 -17.86 -0.17 12.81
N VAL A 136 -16.74 0.33 13.33
CA VAL A 136 -15.41 0.16 12.71
C VAL A 136 -15.08 -1.33 12.59
N ARG A 137 -15.23 -2.11 13.66
CA ARG A 137 -14.97 -3.57 13.66
C ARG A 137 -15.87 -4.31 12.68
N GLU A 138 -17.13 -3.90 12.56
CA GLU A 138 -18.05 -4.53 11.61
C GLU A 138 -17.69 -4.17 10.17
N PHE A 139 -17.32 -2.92 9.90
CA PHE A 139 -16.80 -2.49 8.61
C PHE A 139 -15.54 -3.29 8.21
N GLU A 140 -14.60 -3.48 9.13
CA GLU A 140 -13.40 -4.31 8.92
C GLU A 140 -13.77 -5.75 8.57
N ARG A 141 -14.70 -6.37 9.32
CA ARG A 141 -15.19 -7.74 9.07
C ARG A 141 -15.81 -7.87 7.69
N ALA A 142 -16.76 -7.00 7.35
CA ALA A 142 -17.43 -7.01 6.06
C ALA A 142 -16.46 -6.80 4.89
N THR A 143 -15.50 -5.89 5.05
CA THR A 143 -14.46 -5.60 4.04
C THR A 143 -13.51 -6.80 3.86
N GLN A 144 -13.12 -7.45 4.94
CA GLN A 144 -12.29 -8.66 4.91
C GLN A 144 -13.01 -9.80 4.18
N GLU A 145 -14.28 -10.05 4.49
CA GLU A 145 -15.08 -11.09 3.85
C GLU A 145 -15.30 -10.81 2.35
N ALA A 146 -15.65 -9.57 2.00
CA ALA A 146 -15.84 -9.16 0.60
C ALA A 146 -14.53 -9.28 -0.20
N THR A 147 -13.39 -8.95 0.41
CA THR A 147 -12.07 -9.12 -0.20
C THR A 147 -11.75 -10.60 -0.43
N ASN A 148 -11.93 -11.44 0.60
CA ASN A 148 -11.72 -12.89 0.50
C ASN A 148 -12.57 -13.52 -0.61
N LYS A 149 -13.83 -13.08 -0.75
CA LYS A 149 -14.73 -13.54 -1.82
C LYS A 149 -14.22 -13.18 -3.22
N LYS A 150 -13.60 -12.00 -3.39
CA LYS A 150 -13.05 -11.55 -4.68
C LYS A 150 -11.74 -12.25 -5.05
N ILE A 151 -10.87 -12.49 -4.06
CA ILE A 151 -9.58 -13.16 -4.25
C ILE A 151 -9.77 -14.68 -4.47
N GLY A 152 -10.88 -15.25 -3.98
CA GLY A 152 -11.16 -16.68 -4.06
C GLY A 152 -10.40 -17.49 -3.00
N ILE A 153 -10.80 -18.73 -2.78
CA ILE A 153 -10.05 -19.66 -1.92
C ILE A 153 -8.83 -20.12 -2.74
N PHE A 154 -7.64 -19.64 -2.39
CA PHE A 154 -6.41 -20.29 -2.83
C PHE A 154 -6.22 -21.54 -1.97
N PRO A 155 -6.34 -22.77 -2.51
CA PRO A 155 -5.82 -23.92 -1.79
C PRO A 155 -4.32 -23.69 -1.58
N PRO A 156 -3.76 -24.03 -0.40
CA PRO A 156 -2.32 -23.92 -0.19
C PRO A 156 -1.62 -24.72 -1.30
N ALA A 157 -0.71 -24.07 -2.03
CA ALA A 157 -0.01 -24.63 -3.19
C ALA A 157 0.97 -25.77 -2.85
N ILE A 158 0.83 -26.39 -1.68
CA ILE A 158 1.65 -27.50 -1.23
C ILE A 158 0.73 -28.71 -1.04
N SER A 159 0.52 -29.44 -2.13
CA SER A 159 0.08 -30.84 -2.07
C SER A 159 1.29 -31.69 -1.70
N ILE A 160 1.35 -32.16 -0.45
CA ILE A 160 2.31 -33.22 -0.07
C ILE A 160 1.75 -34.53 -0.62
N SER A 161 2.18 -34.92 -1.83
CA SER A 161 2.01 -36.29 -2.28
C SER A 161 3.02 -37.16 -1.54
N ASN A 162 2.53 -38.14 -0.77
CA ASN A 162 3.39 -39.17 -0.17
C ASN A 162 3.96 -40.05 -1.28
N ILE A 163 5.16 -39.70 -1.77
CA ILE A 163 5.91 -40.56 -2.68
C ILE A 163 6.62 -41.60 -1.80
N SER A 164 6.19 -42.87 -1.92
CA SER A 164 6.90 -43.99 -1.31
C SER A 164 8.28 -44.11 -1.96
N MET A 165 9.33 -43.92 -1.17
CA MET A 165 10.73 -44.02 -1.61
C MET A 165 11.14 -45.49 -1.74
N PRO A 166 11.66 -45.95 -2.89
CA PRO A 166 12.35 -47.24 -2.93
C PRO A 166 13.74 -47.12 -2.29
N SER A 167 14.13 -48.13 -1.53
CA SER A 167 15.47 -48.21 -0.96
C SER A 167 16.50 -48.53 -2.03
N SER A 168 17.58 -47.75 -2.13
CA SER A 168 18.96 -48.28 -2.10
C SER A 168 20.05 -47.22 -2.31
N THR A 169 21.08 -47.37 -1.47
CA THR A 169 22.52 -47.16 -1.66
C THR A 169 23.10 -45.77 -1.96
N ARG A 170 24.07 -45.41 -1.10
CA ARG A 170 24.94 -44.24 -1.08
C ARG A 170 25.81 -44.09 -2.34
N SER A 171 25.85 -42.88 -2.89
CA SER A 171 27.08 -42.09 -3.13
C SER A 171 26.73 -40.74 -3.78
N ALA A 172 27.16 -39.63 -3.17
CA ALA A 172 27.05 -38.28 -3.73
C ALA A 172 28.03 -38.09 -4.90
N PRO A 173 27.70 -37.20 -5.86
CA PRO A 173 28.25 -35.85 -5.76
C PRO A 173 27.18 -34.76 -5.91
N SER A 174 27.55 -33.55 -5.47
CA SER A 174 26.78 -32.32 -5.63
C SER A 174 26.53 -32.04 -7.10
N SER A 175 25.26 -32.09 -7.51
CA SER A 175 24.81 -31.66 -8.84
C SER A 175 23.87 -30.48 -8.65
N ALA A 176 24.39 -29.27 -8.82
CA ALA A 176 23.54 -28.12 -9.09
C ALA A 176 22.79 -28.38 -10.41
N PRO A 177 21.48 -28.11 -10.50
CA PRO A 177 20.77 -28.27 -11.76
C PRO A 177 21.22 -27.17 -12.73
N SER A 178 21.73 -27.56 -13.90
CA SER A 178 22.04 -26.63 -15.00
C SER A 178 20.73 -26.02 -15.51
N THR A 179 20.60 -24.70 -15.42
CA THR A 179 19.48 -23.97 -16.04
C THR A 179 19.69 -23.91 -17.55
N PRO A 180 18.72 -24.29 -18.39
CA PRO A 180 18.78 -23.99 -19.81
C PRO A 180 18.59 -22.48 -19.99
N LEU A 181 19.57 -21.84 -20.63
CA LEU A 181 19.49 -20.44 -21.06
C LEU A 181 18.58 -20.36 -22.29
N SER A 182 17.27 -20.39 -22.07
CA SER A 182 16.29 -19.99 -23.09
C SER A 182 15.71 -18.65 -22.70
N THR A 183 15.92 -17.63 -23.53
CA THR A 183 15.44 -16.26 -23.33
C THR A 183 14.01 -16.03 -23.80
N ASP A 184 13.35 -17.06 -24.32
CA ASP A 184 11.98 -16.94 -24.81
C ASP A 184 10.96 -17.25 -23.71
N ALA A 185 9.99 -16.34 -23.56
CA ALA A 185 8.85 -16.52 -22.68
C ALA A 185 7.97 -17.67 -23.20
N PRO A 186 7.44 -18.54 -22.33
CA PRO A 186 6.57 -19.62 -22.77
C PRO A 186 5.26 -19.09 -23.39
N ASP A 187 4.84 -19.69 -24.50
CA ASP A 187 3.76 -19.21 -25.38
C ASP A 187 2.41 -18.96 -24.68
N PHE A 188 2.16 -19.57 -23.52
CA PHE A 188 0.93 -19.37 -22.74
C PHE A 188 0.84 -17.99 -22.06
N LEU A 189 1.92 -17.19 -22.10
CA LEU A 189 1.95 -15.82 -21.56
C LEU A 189 1.61 -14.75 -22.60
N THR A 190 1.34 -15.12 -23.85
CA THR A 190 0.93 -14.16 -24.86
C THR A 190 -0.48 -13.63 -24.54
N VAL A 191 -0.56 -12.34 -24.24
CA VAL A 191 -1.83 -11.66 -23.96
C VAL A 191 -2.62 -11.54 -25.28
N PRO A 192 -3.89 -12.00 -25.35
CA PRO A 192 -4.71 -11.85 -26.54
C PRO A 192 -4.85 -10.37 -26.93
N LYS A 193 -4.62 -10.05 -28.21
CA LYS A 193 -4.60 -8.67 -28.74
C LYS A 193 -5.96 -7.96 -28.72
N ASP A 194 -7.07 -8.67 -28.52
CA ASP A 194 -8.41 -8.08 -28.45
C ASP A 194 -9.12 -8.49 -27.17
N ARG A 195 -8.97 -7.67 -26.13
CA ARG A 195 -9.86 -7.72 -24.95
C ARG A 195 -10.83 -6.53 -25.01
N PRO A 196 -12.16 -6.75 -25.11
CA PRO A 196 -13.14 -5.69 -24.96
C PRO A 196 -12.96 -5.00 -23.60
N ARG A 197 -12.91 -3.66 -23.60
CA ARG A 197 -12.69 -2.83 -22.41
C ARG A 197 -13.85 -3.01 -21.42
N LYS A 198 -13.68 -3.86 -20.42
CA LYS A 198 -14.60 -3.96 -19.28
C LYS A 198 -14.52 -2.65 -18.48
N LYS A 199 -15.67 -2.03 -18.20
CA LYS A 199 -15.78 -0.84 -17.34
C LYS A 199 -15.11 -1.13 -15.99
N SER A 200 -14.25 -0.23 -15.55
CA SER A 200 -13.28 -0.44 -14.46
C SER A 200 -13.88 -0.37 -13.05
N ALA A 201 -15.20 -0.42 -12.90
CA ALA A 201 -15.87 -0.35 -11.61
C ALA A 201 -16.90 -1.47 -11.47
N PRO A 202 -16.83 -2.31 -10.42
CA PRO A 202 -17.97 -3.14 -10.04
C PRO A 202 -19.06 -2.23 -9.44
N GLU A 203 -20.31 -2.37 -9.89
CA GLU A 203 -21.51 -1.61 -9.43
C GLU A 203 -21.84 -1.79 -7.93
N THR A 204 -21.03 -2.54 -7.19
CA THR A 204 -21.21 -2.85 -5.75
C THR A 204 -20.67 -1.78 -4.80
N LEU A 205 -20.19 -0.64 -5.31
CA LEU A 205 -19.74 0.51 -4.49
C LEU A 205 -20.79 1.62 -4.33
N THR A 206 -22.02 1.38 -4.77
CA THR A 206 -23.13 2.31 -4.54
C THR A 206 -24.04 1.72 -3.48
N LEU A 207 -24.18 2.41 -2.34
CA LEU A 207 -25.21 2.11 -1.34
C LEU A 207 -26.60 2.21 -1.99
N PRO A 208 -27.56 1.33 -1.64
CA PRO A 208 -28.92 1.43 -2.17
C PRO A 208 -29.60 2.71 -1.71
N ASP A 209 -30.34 3.33 -2.62
CA ASP A 209 -31.19 4.50 -2.38
C ASP A 209 -32.32 4.12 -1.40
N PRO A 210 -32.52 4.85 -0.29
CA PRO A 210 -33.54 4.51 0.71
C PRO A 210 -34.99 4.72 0.24
N SER A 211 -35.23 5.03 -1.04
CA SER A 211 -36.57 5.27 -1.60
C SER A 211 -37.10 4.19 -2.55
N LYS A 212 -36.57 2.96 -2.52
CA LYS A 212 -37.18 1.79 -3.19
C LYS A 212 -37.16 0.52 -2.35
#